data_AF-A0A9E8V741-F1
#
_entry.id   AF-A0A9E8V741-F1
#
_cell.length_a   1.000
_cell.length_b   1.000
_cell.length_c   1.000
_cell.angle_alpha   90.00
_cell.angle_beta   90.00
_cell.angle_gamma   90.00
#
_symmetry.space_group_name_H-M   'P 1'
#
loop_
_entity.id
_entity.type
_entity.pdbx_description
1 polymer ?
#
loop_
_entity_poly.entity_id
_entity_poly.type
_entity_poly.pdbx_seq_one_letter_code
_entity_poly.pdbx_strand_id
1 'polypeptide(L)'
;ETFHWMVQGSRFHASRRERYGNVFKTHLLGRPVVRVTGAENVRRVLMGEHALVSSQWPLSTRLLLGANSLGMSVGDAHRNKRKVMAQVFSHAALEGYLPQVQQMVRAAVSRWRDCPGVVTVYPECKTLTFRVALHVVVSSRIAPHEEALLADAFEQFVENFFSLPLDVPFSGLRKGLKARKVLHGYLDKLLRDKRERPELKESQDAMDILISSAKEHGKEMSMLELKEAAVELIF
;
A
#
# COMPACT_ATOMS: atom_id res chain seq x y z
N GLU A 1 25.48 -9.62 3.08
CA GLU A 1 24.87 -8.49 3.81
C GLU A 1 23.35 -8.55 3.88
N THR A 2 22.64 -8.80 2.76
CA THR A 2 21.17 -8.97 2.76
C THR A 2 20.64 -9.95 3.82
N PHE A 3 21.27 -11.11 4.00
CA PHE A 3 20.86 -12.06 5.05
C PHE A 3 21.00 -11.48 6.45
N HIS A 4 22.10 -10.80 6.76
CA HIS A 4 22.26 -10.11 8.04
C HIS A 4 21.21 -9.02 8.22
N TRP A 5 20.84 -8.29 7.17
CA TRP A 5 19.77 -7.30 7.22
C TRP A 5 18.40 -7.94 7.53
N MET A 6 18.06 -9.05 6.87
CA MET A 6 16.81 -9.76 7.14
C MET A 6 16.73 -10.29 8.57
N VAL A 7 17.83 -10.83 9.10
CA VAL A 7 17.86 -11.42 10.46
C VAL A 7 17.96 -10.36 11.56
N GLN A 8 18.75 -9.30 11.35
CA GLN A 8 19.01 -8.29 12.39
C GLN A 8 18.02 -7.11 12.37
N GLY A 9 17.26 -6.94 11.28
CA GLY A 9 16.28 -5.88 11.13
C GLY A 9 16.87 -4.49 11.39
N SER A 10 16.27 -3.73 12.31
CA SER A 10 16.72 -2.38 12.67
C SER A 10 18.15 -2.33 13.22
N ARG A 11 18.62 -3.39 13.90
CA ARG A 11 19.99 -3.46 14.46
C ARG A 11 21.07 -3.50 13.38
N PHE A 12 20.75 -3.99 12.18
CA PHE A 12 21.66 -3.97 11.03
C PHE A 12 22.08 -2.55 10.67
N HIS A 13 21.11 -1.63 10.68
CA HIS A 13 21.33 -0.22 10.33
C HIS A 13 21.98 0.55 11.49
N ALA A 14 21.57 0.30 12.73
CA ALA A 14 22.13 0.96 13.90
C ALA A 14 23.64 0.68 14.07
N SER A 15 24.04 -0.59 14.01
CA SER A 15 25.46 -0.99 14.15
C SER A 15 26.37 -0.44 13.05
N ARG A 16 25.87 -0.39 11.81
CA ARG A 16 26.61 0.20 10.68
C ARG A 16 26.72 1.71 10.78
N ARG A 17 25.67 2.39 11.23
CA ARG A 17 25.72 3.84 11.47
C ARG A 17 26.71 4.19 12.57
N GLU A 18 26.77 3.40 13.64
CA GLU A 18 27.76 3.57 14.71
C GLU A 18 29.19 3.38 14.19
N ARG A 19 29.42 2.36 13.35
CA ARG A 19 30.75 2.05 12.83
C ARG A 19 31.24 2.97 11.69
N TYR A 20 30.34 3.37 10.79
CA TYR A 20 30.68 4.05 9.54
C TYR A 20 30.12 5.47 9.43
N GLY A 21 29.35 5.92 10.42
CA GLY A 21 28.71 7.22 10.43
C GLY A 21 27.40 7.28 9.64
N ASN A 22 26.95 8.50 9.38
CA ASN A 22 25.65 8.79 8.77
C ASN A 22 25.53 8.45 7.28
N VAL A 23 26.64 8.18 6.60
CA VAL A 23 26.68 7.82 5.18
C VAL A 23 27.58 6.60 5.01
N PHE A 24 27.01 5.47 4.58
CA PHE A 24 27.77 4.24 4.40
C PHE A 24 27.25 3.40 3.23
N LYS A 25 28.16 2.62 2.64
CA LYS A 25 27.84 1.65 1.57
C LYS A 25 27.46 0.31 2.17
N THR A 26 26.50 -0.38 1.57
CA THR A 26 26.15 -1.77 1.88
C THR A 26 25.50 -2.42 0.66
N HIS A 27 25.17 -3.70 0.73
CA HIS A 27 24.55 -4.46 -0.34
C HIS A 27 23.27 -5.14 0.15
N LEU A 28 22.12 -4.67 -0.36
CA LEU A 28 20.78 -5.13 0.05
C LEU A 28 19.99 -5.60 -1.17
N LEU A 29 19.25 -6.70 -1.02
CA LEU A 29 18.35 -7.25 -2.04
C LEU A 29 18.98 -7.39 -3.44
N GLY A 30 20.26 -7.79 -3.48
CA GLY A 30 20.97 -8.01 -4.74
C GLY A 30 21.55 -6.75 -5.39
N ARG A 31 21.54 -5.60 -4.70
CA ARG A 31 22.08 -4.33 -5.23
C ARG A 31 22.99 -3.60 -4.24
N PRO A 32 24.02 -2.89 -4.73
CA PRO A 32 24.76 -1.94 -3.92
C PRO A 32 23.86 -0.75 -3.56
N VAL A 33 23.91 -0.31 -2.31
CA VAL A 33 23.13 0.82 -1.81
C VAL A 33 23.99 1.70 -0.91
N VAL A 34 23.73 3.01 -0.95
CA VAL A 34 24.28 3.96 0.01
C VAL A 34 23.16 4.33 0.99
N ARG A 35 23.36 4.03 2.28
CA ARG A 35 22.43 4.48 3.32
C ARG A 35 22.83 5.88 3.75
N VAL A 36 21.86 6.77 3.77
CA VAL A 36 22.03 8.18 4.14
C VAL A 36 21.10 8.50 5.31
N THR A 37 21.64 9.03 6.40
CA THR A 37 20.89 9.48 7.58
C THR A 37 21.35 10.87 8.04
N GLY A 38 20.55 11.51 8.90
CA GLY A 38 20.80 12.87 9.38
C GLY A 38 20.14 13.93 8.51
N ALA A 39 19.61 14.98 9.14
CA ALA A 39 18.74 15.96 8.50
C ALA A 39 19.40 16.68 7.31
N GLU A 40 20.67 17.09 7.45
CA GLU A 40 21.40 17.79 6.38
C GLU A 40 21.64 16.89 5.16
N ASN A 41 22.07 15.64 5.39
CA ASN A 41 22.28 14.69 4.31
C ASN A 41 20.97 14.33 3.59
N VAL A 42 19.89 14.09 4.35
CA VAL A 42 18.57 13.81 3.79
C VAL A 42 18.05 15.01 3.01
N ARG A 43 18.24 16.24 3.51
CA ARG A 43 17.88 17.47 2.78
C ARG A 43 18.59 17.53 1.44
N ARG A 44 19.89 17.24 1.37
CA ARG A 44 20.64 17.24 0.11
C ARG A 44 20.10 16.22 -0.89
N VAL A 45 19.72 15.03 -0.42
CA VAL A 45 19.11 13.99 -1.27
C VAL A 45 17.76 14.45 -1.81
N LEU A 46 16.88 14.97 -0.93
CA LEU A 46 15.54 15.44 -1.33
C LEU A 46 15.59 16.66 -2.26
N MET A 47 16.46 17.63 -2.00
CA MET A 47 16.66 18.80 -2.86
C MET A 47 17.35 18.46 -4.19
N GLY A 48 17.96 17.28 -4.28
CA GLY A 48 18.59 16.74 -5.48
C GLY A 48 17.70 15.81 -6.29
N GLU A 49 16.39 15.73 -6.00
CA GLU A 49 15.47 14.89 -6.77
C GLU A 49 15.47 15.32 -8.26
N HIS A 50 15.52 14.33 -9.15
CA HIS A 50 15.63 14.48 -10.61
C HIS A 50 16.95 15.07 -11.14
N ALA A 51 17.89 15.47 -10.27
CA ALA A 51 19.23 15.93 -10.66
C ALA A 51 20.35 15.00 -10.18
N LEU A 52 20.31 14.62 -8.90
CA LEU A 52 21.27 13.72 -8.24
C LEU A 52 20.70 12.32 -8.02
N VAL A 53 19.38 12.22 -7.79
CA VAL A 53 18.70 10.98 -7.44
C VAL A 53 17.33 10.88 -8.13
N SER A 54 16.85 9.65 -8.28
CA SER A 54 15.47 9.37 -8.67
C SER A 54 14.91 8.27 -7.78
N SER A 55 13.61 8.28 -7.55
CA SER A 55 12.92 7.22 -6.82
C SER A 55 13.13 5.86 -7.50
N GLN A 56 13.54 4.86 -6.74
CA GLN A 56 13.67 3.49 -7.18
C GLN A 56 13.21 2.53 -6.09
N TRP A 57 12.56 1.45 -6.51
CA TRP A 57 12.07 0.41 -5.62
C TRP A 57 12.69 -0.96 -5.95
N PRO A 58 12.88 -1.84 -4.95
CA PRO A 58 13.30 -3.22 -5.18
C PRO A 58 12.37 -3.94 -6.16
N LEU A 59 12.90 -4.91 -6.92
CA LEU A 59 12.12 -5.60 -7.97
C LEU A 59 10.84 -6.23 -7.42
N SER A 60 10.89 -6.84 -6.23
CA SER A 60 9.72 -7.42 -5.57
C SER A 60 8.61 -6.39 -5.38
N THR A 61 8.92 -5.23 -4.81
CA THR A 61 8.00 -4.11 -4.64
C THR A 61 7.38 -3.66 -5.97
N ARG A 62 8.20 -3.50 -7.02
CA ARG A 62 7.72 -3.08 -8.35
C ARG A 62 6.74 -4.06 -8.96
N LEU A 63 6.98 -5.36 -8.81
CA LEU A 63 6.12 -6.42 -9.33
C LEU A 63 4.81 -6.55 -8.53
N LEU A 64 4.85 -6.23 -7.24
CA LEU A 64 3.69 -6.32 -6.33
C LEU A 64 2.75 -5.13 -6.46
N LEU A 65 3.24 -3.89 -6.35
CA LEU A 65 2.42 -2.70 -6.57
C LEU A 65 2.01 -2.53 -8.04
N GLY A 66 2.86 -3.00 -8.96
CA GLY A 66 2.63 -2.85 -10.38
C GLY A 66 3.17 -1.53 -10.95
N ALA A 67 3.39 -1.53 -12.26
CA ALA A 67 4.12 -0.48 -12.95
C ALA A 67 3.36 0.85 -13.03
N ASN A 68 2.03 0.82 -12.87
CA ASN A 68 1.21 2.04 -12.98
C ASN A 68 0.96 2.73 -11.64
N SER A 69 1.41 2.15 -10.53
CA SER A 69 1.34 2.80 -9.21
C SER A 69 2.08 4.14 -9.18
N LEU A 70 1.65 5.03 -8.28
CA LEU A 70 2.26 6.33 -8.07
C LEU A 70 3.73 6.17 -7.64
N GLY A 71 4.01 5.23 -6.73
CA GLY A 71 5.36 4.93 -6.27
C GLY A 71 6.35 4.49 -7.38
N MET A 72 5.86 3.99 -8.51
CA MET A 72 6.69 3.59 -9.68
C MET A 72 6.85 4.70 -10.72
N SER A 73 6.19 5.83 -10.53
CA SER A 73 6.21 6.94 -11.48
C SER A 73 7.31 7.95 -11.12
N VAL A 74 7.84 8.66 -12.13
CA VAL A 74 8.82 9.74 -11.94
C VAL A 74 8.48 10.95 -12.81
N GLY A 75 9.04 12.12 -12.49
CA GLY A 75 8.88 13.34 -13.28
C GLY A 75 7.40 13.76 -13.43
N ASP A 76 7.04 14.21 -14.63
CA ASP A 76 5.69 14.72 -14.91
C ASP A 76 4.60 13.65 -14.81
N ALA A 77 4.92 12.39 -15.14
CA ALA A 77 3.99 11.27 -14.93
C ALA A 77 3.63 11.11 -13.45
N HIS A 78 4.62 11.21 -12.56
CA HIS A 78 4.38 11.20 -11.12
C HIS A 78 3.60 12.44 -10.68
N ARG A 79 3.97 13.64 -11.15
CA ARG A 79 3.29 14.90 -10.81
C ARG A 79 1.78 14.84 -11.13
N ASN A 80 1.44 14.36 -12.32
CA ASN A 80 0.06 14.24 -12.78
C ASN A 80 -0.72 13.20 -11.98
N LYS A 81 -0.16 12.00 -11.79
CA LYS A 81 -0.80 10.96 -10.97
C LYS A 81 -0.98 11.40 -9.52
N ARG A 82 0.01 12.08 -8.93
CA ARG A 82 -0.04 12.61 -7.57
C ARG A 82 -1.17 13.62 -7.43
N LYS A 83 -1.35 14.52 -8.41
CA LYS A 83 -2.44 15.51 -8.40
C LYS A 83 -3.80 14.82 -8.39
N VAL A 84 -3.96 13.76 -9.17
CA VAL A 84 -5.19 12.97 -9.26
C VAL A 84 -5.45 12.22 -7.94
N MET A 85 -4.46 11.48 -7.44
CA MET A 85 -4.57 10.70 -6.19
C MET A 85 -4.74 11.57 -4.94
N ALA A 86 -4.16 12.76 -4.90
CA ALA A 86 -4.28 13.65 -3.73
C ALA A 86 -5.73 14.03 -3.41
N GLN A 87 -6.64 13.99 -4.39
CA GLN A 87 -8.06 14.29 -4.17
C GLN A 87 -8.73 13.29 -3.22
N VAL A 88 -8.29 12.03 -3.22
CA VAL A 88 -8.73 10.97 -2.29
C VAL A 88 -8.46 11.34 -0.84
N PHE A 89 -7.43 12.17 -0.60
CA PHE A 89 -7.02 12.63 0.73
C PHE A 89 -7.36 14.11 0.97
N SER A 90 -8.26 14.68 0.16
CA SER A 90 -8.75 16.04 0.38
C SER A 90 -9.54 16.13 1.69
N HIS A 91 -9.63 17.33 2.27
CA HIS A 91 -10.40 17.55 3.49
C HIS A 91 -11.85 17.04 3.37
N ALA A 92 -12.52 17.37 2.26
CA ALA A 92 -13.89 16.94 1.99
C ALA A 92 -14.01 15.42 1.88
N ALA A 93 -13.05 14.75 1.24
CA ALA A 93 -13.02 13.28 1.16
C ALA A 93 -12.87 12.65 2.56
N LEU A 94 -11.93 13.15 3.35
CA LEU A 94 -11.68 12.67 4.71
C LEU A 94 -12.88 12.89 5.63
N GLU A 95 -13.55 14.04 5.55
CA GLU A 95 -14.80 14.29 6.25
C GLU A 95 -15.90 13.31 5.85
N GLY A 96 -15.99 12.99 4.56
CA GLY A 96 -16.94 12.01 4.03
C GLY A 96 -16.71 10.57 4.55
N TYR A 97 -15.46 10.18 4.79
CA TYR A 97 -15.10 8.85 5.31
C TYR A 97 -15.31 8.71 6.81
N LEU A 98 -15.20 9.81 7.55
CA LEU A 98 -15.09 9.80 9.01
C LEU A 98 -16.25 9.09 9.73
N PRO A 99 -17.54 9.31 9.37
CA PRO A 99 -18.66 8.66 10.06
C PRO A 99 -18.60 7.13 10.01
N GLN A 100 -18.27 6.57 8.85
CA GLN A 100 -18.19 5.13 8.62
C GLN A 100 -16.97 4.55 9.33
N VAL A 101 -15.81 5.23 9.26
CA VAL A 101 -14.61 4.82 10.01
C VAL A 101 -14.89 4.79 11.51
N GLN A 102 -15.54 5.82 12.05
CA GLN A 102 -15.94 5.86 13.46
C GLN A 102 -16.89 4.72 13.82
N GLN A 103 -17.87 4.42 12.98
CA GLN A 103 -18.79 3.29 13.20
C GLN A 103 -18.05 1.96 13.25
N MET A 104 -17.12 1.72 12.32
CA MET A 104 -16.32 0.49 12.24
C MET A 104 -15.42 0.33 13.47
N VAL A 105 -14.74 1.41 13.88
CA VAL A 105 -13.89 1.42 15.07
C VAL A 105 -14.72 1.15 16.33
N ARG A 106 -15.88 1.82 16.50
CA ARG A 106 -16.77 1.56 17.64
C ARG A 106 -17.26 0.11 17.68
N ALA A 107 -17.65 -0.45 16.54
CA ALA A 107 -18.09 -1.84 16.45
C ALA A 107 -16.97 -2.83 16.84
N ALA A 108 -15.74 -2.59 16.38
CA ALA A 108 -14.59 -3.41 16.74
C ALA A 108 -14.28 -3.34 18.23
N VAL A 109 -14.24 -2.13 18.81
CA VAL A 109 -13.98 -1.93 20.24
C VAL A 109 -15.05 -2.59 21.10
N SER A 110 -16.34 -2.48 20.73
CA SER A 110 -17.42 -3.18 21.43
C SER A 110 -17.23 -4.69 21.37
N ARG A 111 -16.89 -5.25 20.21
CA ARG A 111 -16.60 -6.69 20.06
C ARG A 111 -15.42 -7.14 20.91
N TRP A 112 -14.36 -6.33 21.00
CA TRP A 112 -13.20 -6.65 21.85
C TRP A 112 -13.58 -6.62 23.33
N ARG A 113 -14.37 -5.64 23.76
CA ARG A 113 -14.86 -5.53 25.14
C ARG A 113 -15.76 -6.70 25.53
N ASP A 114 -16.63 -7.11 24.62
CA ASP A 114 -17.62 -8.18 24.86
C ASP A 114 -17.01 -9.58 24.64
N CYS A 115 -15.73 -9.67 24.27
CA CYS A 115 -15.01 -10.93 24.13
C CYS A 115 -14.73 -11.53 25.52
N PRO A 116 -15.14 -12.77 25.81
CA PRO A 116 -14.90 -13.41 27.11
C PRO A 116 -13.44 -13.81 27.35
N GLY A 117 -12.56 -13.68 26.33
CA GLY A 117 -11.17 -14.12 26.36
C GLY A 117 -10.16 -13.01 26.13
N VAL A 118 -8.88 -13.39 26.09
CA VAL A 118 -7.78 -12.45 25.80
C VAL A 118 -7.86 -11.99 24.35
N VAL A 119 -7.87 -10.67 24.16
CA VAL A 119 -7.80 -10.04 22.85
C VAL A 119 -6.35 -9.71 22.51
N THR A 120 -5.82 -10.35 21.46
CA THR A 120 -4.50 -9.97 20.93
C THR A 120 -4.65 -8.72 20.07
N VAL A 121 -4.22 -7.57 20.61
CA VAL A 121 -4.45 -6.25 20.00
C VAL A 121 -3.85 -6.13 18.60
N TYR A 122 -2.65 -6.65 18.35
CA TYR A 122 -1.97 -6.47 17.08
C TYR A 122 -2.72 -7.11 15.88
N PRO A 123 -3.07 -8.42 15.89
CA PRO A 123 -3.90 -9.01 14.84
C PRO A 123 -5.26 -8.32 14.67
N GLU A 124 -5.92 -7.95 15.77
CA GLU A 124 -7.23 -7.30 15.72
C GLU A 124 -7.15 -5.89 15.09
N CYS A 125 -6.11 -5.12 15.41
CA CYS A 125 -5.85 -3.83 14.76
C CYS A 125 -5.50 -4.00 13.27
N LYS A 126 -4.73 -5.02 12.88
CA LYS A 126 -4.46 -5.31 11.46
C LYS A 126 -5.76 -5.60 10.70
N THR A 127 -6.61 -6.46 11.24
CA THR A 127 -7.92 -6.77 10.64
C THR A 127 -8.81 -5.52 10.55
N LEU A 128 -8.90 -4.73 11.62
CA LEU A 128 -9.67 -3.49 11.63
C LEU A 128 -9.18 -2.47 10.59
N THR A 129 -7.87 -2.22 10.53
CA THR A 129 -7.29 -1.26 9.58
C THR A 129 -7.45 -1.73 8.13
N PHE A 130 -7.29 -3.02 7.85
CA PHE A 130 -7.56 -3.58 6.53
C PHE A 130 -9.03 -3.36 6.11
N ARG A 131 -9.99 -3.65 6.99
CA ARG A 131 -11.41 -3.42 6.72
C ARG A 131 -11.71 -1.94 6.45
N VAL A 132 -11.16 -1.06 7.29
CA VAL A 132 -11.31 0.39 7.14
C VAL A 132 -10.75 0.85 5.79
N ALA A 133 -9.53 0.44 5.43
CA ALA A 133 -8.91 0.80 4.17
C ALA A 133 -9.75 0.32 2.97
N LEU A 134 -10.17 -0.94 2.96
CA LEU A 134 -11.00 -1.46 1.88
C LEU A 134 -12.35 -0.75 1.79
N HIS A 135 -12.99 -0.45 2.92
CA HIS A 135 -14.25 0.28 2.94
C HIS A 135 -14.09 1.70 2.39
N VAL A 136 -13.06 2.43 2.81
CA VAL A 136 -12.75 3.78 2.30
C VAL A 136 -12.46 3.75 0.79
N VAL A 137 -11.80 2.69 0.31
CA VAL A 137 -11.38 2.62 -1.09
C VAL A 137 -12.53 2.27 -2.03
N VAL A 138 -13.34 1.25 -1.71
CA VAL A 138 -14.36 0.70 -2.64
C VAL A 138 -15.79 0.70 -2.07
N SER A 139 -16.04 1.37 -0.93
CA SER A 139 -17.35 1.41 -0.24
C SER A 139 -18.02 0.05 -0.06
N SER A 140 -17.21 -1.02 -0.01
CA SER A 140 -17.71 -2.39 0.08
C SER A 140 -17.79 -2.84 1.52
N ARG A 141 -18.82 -3.62 1.83
CA ARG A 141 -18.83 -4.48 3.02
C ARG A 141 -18.31 -5.85 2.58
N ILE A 142 -17.22 -6.28 3.19
CA ILE A 142 -16.69 -7.62 2.94
C ILE A 142 -17.69 -8.64 3.45
N ALA A 143 -18.07 -9.59 2.61
CA ALA A 143 -18.87 -10.71 3.08
C ALA A 143 -18.05 -11.51 4.11
N PRO A 144 -18.64 -11.99 5.22
CA PRO A 144 -17.88 -12.68 6.27
C PRO A 144 -17.03 -13.87 5.78
N HIS A 145 -17.46 -14.53 4.70
CA HIS A 145 -16.75 -15.66 4.11
C HIS A 145 -15.54 -15.24 3.25
N GLU A 146 -15.46 -13.99 2.78
CA GLU A 146 -14.35 -13.46 1.98
C GLU A 146 -13.29 -12.74 2.85
N GLU A 147 -13.68 -12.27 4.05
CA GLU A 147 -12.84 -11.47 4.94
C GLU A 147 -11.52 -12.16 5.30
N ALA A 148 -11.58 -13.42 5.73
CA ALA A 148 -10.38 -14.17 6.10
C ALA A 148 -9.42 -14.38 4.91
N LEU A 149 -9.97 -14.69 3.73
CA LEU A 149 -9.18 -14.90 2.51
C LEU A 149 -8.48 -13.60 2.07
N LEU A 150 -9.19 -12.48 2.11
CA LEU A 150 -8.63 -11.19 1.70
C LEU A 150 -7.63 -10.65 2.71
N ALA A 151 -7.88 -10.83 4.01
CA ALA A 151 -6.93 -10.47 5.06
C ALA A 151 -5.63 -11.28 4.95
N ASP A 152 -5.72 -12.60 4.74
CA ASP A 152 -4.56 -13.47 4.53
C ASP A 152 -3.80 -13.08 3.24
N ALA A 153 -4.53 -12.85 2.14
CA ALA A 153 -3.91 -12.38 0.90
C ALA A 153 -3.20 -11.04 1.09
N PHE A 154 -3.80 -10.09 1.80
CA PHE A 154 -3.18 -8.80 2.09
C PHE A 154 -1.96 -8.93 3.00
N GLU A 155 -2.01 -9.80 4.01
CA GLU A 155 -0.87 -10.09 4.87
C GLU A 155 0.28 -10.71 4.07
N GLN A 156 0.00 -11.72 3.24
CA GLN A 156 0.99 -12.31 2.34
C GLN A 156 1.54 -11.28 1.33
N PHE A 157 0.74 -10.30 0.90
CA PHE A 157 1.21 -9.21 0.06
C PHE A 157 2.23 -8.32 0.80
N VAL A 158 1.88 -7.85 2.00
CA VAL A 158 2.70 -6.94 2.82
C VAL A 158 3.99 -7.62 3.29
N GLU A 159 3.91 -8.85 3.80
CA GLU A 159 5.08 -9.59 4.29
C GLU A 159 6.12 -9.84 3.20
N ASN A 160 5.68 -9.96 1.95
CA ASN A 160 6.54 -10.27 0.81
C ASN A 160 6.92 -9.05 -0.03
N PHE A 161 6.53 -7.85 0.42
CA PHE A 161 6.78 -6.59 -0.27
C PHE A 161 8.26 -6.29 -0.53
N PHE A 162 9.13 -6.69 0.42
CA PHE A 162 10.60 -6.57 0.33
C PHE A 162 11.29 -7.94 0.25
N SER A 163 10.74 -8.86 -0.54
CA SER A 163 11.31 -10.20 -0.75
C SER A 163 12.49 -10.19 -1.74
N LEU A 164 13.28 -11.27 -1.73
CA LEU A 164 14.31 -11.51 -2.73
C LEU A 164 13.69 -11.64 -4.14
N PRO A 165 14.38 -11.16 -5.19
CA PRO A 165 13.88 -11.18 -6.57
C PRO A 165 13.97 -12.55 -7.23
N LEU A 166 13.49 -13.60 -6.56
CA LEU A 166 13.55 -14.99 -7.01
C LEU A 166 12.13 -15.54 -7.07
N ASP A 167 11.65 -15.90 -8.26
CA ASP A 167 10.27 -16.37 -8.46
C ASP A 167 10.16 -17.91 -8.48
N VAL A 168 10.40 -18.55 -7.33
CA VAL A 168 10.31 -20.02 -7.16
C VAL A 168 9.16 -20.41 -6.21
N PRO A 169 8.63 -21.65 -6.23
CA PRO A 169 7.37 -22.02 -5.57
C PRO A 169 7.20 -21.63 -4.09
N PHE A 170 8.30 -21.63 -3.34
CA PHE A 170 8.36 -21.32 -1.89
C PHE A 170 8.94 -19.92 -1.59
N SER A 171 9.32 -19.16 -2.61
CA SER A 171 9.87 -17.81 -2.45
C SER A 171 8.82 -16.82 -1.95
N GLY A 172 9.29 -15.79 -1.25
CA GLY A 172 8.44 -14.68 -0.86
C GLY A 172 7.82 -13.97 -2.06
N LEU A 173 8.58 -13.76 -3.14
CA LEU A 173 8.07 -13.12 -4.35
C LEU A 173 6.88 -13.90 -4.95
N ARG A 174 6.97 -15.23 -5.05
CA ARG A 174 5.86 -16.07 -5.54
C ARG A 174 4.62 -15.96 -4.63
N LYS A 175 4.80 -15.95 -3.31
CA LYS A 175 3.71 -15.78 -2.33
C LYS A 175 3.02 -14.43 -2.51
N GLY A 176 3.80 -13.35 -2.56
CA GLY A 176 3.28 -12.00 -2.80
C GLY A 176 2.54 -11.88 -4.14
N LEU A 177 3.05 -12.48 -5.22
CA LEU A 177 2.39 -12.46 -6.53
C LEU A 177 1.06 -13.24 -6.54
N LYS A 178 0.98 -14.36 -5.81
CA LYS A 178 -0.28 -15.10 -5.62
C LYS A 178 -1.29 -14.25 -4.85
N ALA A 179 -0.85 -13.64 -3.74
CA ALA A 179 -1.65 -12.70 -2.96
C ALA A 179 -2.17 -11.53 -3.81
N ARG A 180 -1.30 -10.88 -4.59
CA ARG A 180 -1.65 -9.82 -5.54
C ARG A 180 -2.76 -10.28 -6.49
N LYS A 181 -2.67 -11.51 -7.02
CA LYS A 181 -3.69 -12.07 -7.92
C LYS A 181 -5.06 -12.19 -7.25
N VAL A 182 -5.10 -12.63 -5.98
CA VAL A 182 -6.35 -12.71 -5.20
C VAL A 182 -6.95 -11.33 -4.99
N LEU A 183 -6.15 -10.36 -4.51
CA LEU A 183 -6.59 -8.98 -4.29
C LEU A 183 -7.10 -8.34 -5.60
N HIS A 184 -6.35 -8.49 -6.70
CA HIS A 184 -6.76 -7.97 -8.00
C HIS A 184 -8.06 -8.62 -8.49
N GLY A 185 -8.27 -9.92 -8.27
CA GLY A 185 -9.51 -10.61 -8.66
C GLY A 185 -10.72 -10.05 -7.93
N TYR A 186 -10.57 -9.83 -6.61
CA TYR A 186 -11.63 -9.23 -5.80
C TYR A 186 -11.93 -7.78 -6.20
N LEU A 187 -10.89 -6.95 -6.39
CA LEU A 187 -11.05 -5.57 -6.83
C LEU A 187 -11.64 -5.47 -8.24
N ASP A 188 -11.31 -6.39 -9.15
CA ASP A 188 -11.90 -6.44 -10.50
C ASP A 188 -13.42 -6.61 -10.43
N LYS A 189 -13.90 -7.54 -9.60
CA LYS A 189 -15.32 -7.78 -9.38
C LYS A 189 -16.01 -6.52 -8.84
N LEU A 190 -15.48 -5.94 -7.77
CA LEU A 190 -16.08 -4.74 -7.16
C LEU A 190 -16.12 -3.54 -8.12
N LEU A 191 -15.03 -3.29 -8.85
CA LEU A 191 -14.96 -2.17 -9.78
C LEU A 191 -15.88 -2.35 -10.99
N ARG A 192 -16.12 -3.60 -11.44
CA ARG A 192 -17.10 -3.89 -12.50
C ARG A 192 -18.52 -3.68 -12.01
N ASP A 193 -18.88 -4.28 -10.88
CA ASP A 193 -20.21 -4.14 -10.28
C ASP A 193 -20.55 -2.65 -10.09
N LYS A 194 -19.57 -1.85 -9.66
CA LYS A 194 -19.70 -0.40 -9.47
C LYS A 194 -19.88 0.38 -10.78
N ARG A 195 -19.28 -0.06 -11.89
CA ARG A 195 -19.47 0.56 -13.22
C ARG A 195 -20.84 0.21 -13.80
N GLU A 196 -21.33 -0.99 -13.54
CA GLU A 196 -22.58 -1.50 -14.11
C GLU A 196 -23.82 -1.07 -13.31
N ARG A 197 -23.67 -0.72 -12.03
CA ARG A 197 -24.79 -0.36 -11.12
C ARG A 197 -24.57 0.97 -10.40
N PRO A 198 -24.48 2.10 -11.11
CA PRO A 198 -24.22 3.41 -10.51
C PRO A 198 -25.33 3.87 -9.55
N GLU A 199 -26.56 3.38 -9.71
CA GLU A 199 -27.73 3.69 -8.88
C GLU A 199 -27.69 3.11 -7.45
N LEU A 200 -26.81 2.14 -7.15
CA LEU A 200 -26.64 1.57 -5.81
C LEU A 200 -25.66 2.35 -4.92
N LYS A 201 -25.25 3.56 -5.34
CA LYS A 201 -24.25 4.37 -4.63
C LYS A 201 -24.86 5.04 -3.39
N GLU A 202 -24.57 4.48 -2.22
CA GLU A 202 -24.91 5.10 -0.93
C GLU A 202 -23.98 6.26 -0.56
N SER A 203 -22.70 6.24 -1.01
CA SER A 203 -21.71 7.29 -0.73
C SER A 203 -20.55 7.28 -1.73
N GLN A 204 -19.82 8.39 -1.81
CA GLN A 204 -18.63 8.54 -2.67
C GLN A 204 -17.39 7.95 -1.99
N ASP A 205 -16.73 6.98 -2.61
CA ASP A 205 -15.48 6.38 -2.12
C ASP A 205 -14.22 6.92 -2.79
N ALA A 206 -13.05 6.47 -2.34
CA ALA A 206 -11.76 6.86 -2.94
C ALA A 206 -11.70 6.57 -4.43
N MET A 207 -12.23 5.43 -4.89
CA MET A 207 -12.17 5.05 -6.29
C MET A 207 -13.08 5.93 -7.16
N ASP A 208 -14.24 6.35 -6.65
CA ASP A 208 -15.10 7.33 -7.30
C ASP A 208 -14.40 8.69 -7.45
N ILE A 209 -13.74 9.16 -6.38
CA ILE A 209 -12.97 10.41 -6.40
C ILE A 209 -11.82 10.29 -7.39
N LEU A 210 -11.08 9.18 -7.37
CA LEU A 210 -9.96 8.93 -8.25
C LEU A 210 -10.38 8.92 -9.73
N ILE A 211 -11.46 8.19 -10.06
CA ILE A 211 -11.99 8.11 -11.42
C ILE A 211 -12.46 9.49 -11.90
N SER A 212 -13.15 10.25 -11.05
CA SER A 212 -13.66 11.58 -11.39
C SER A 212 -12.51 12.57 -11.60
N SER A 213 -11.56 12.59 -10.66
CA SER A 213 -10.35 13.41 -10.73
C SER A 213 -9.50 13.08 -11.96
N ALA A 214 -9.37 11.81 -12.34
CA ALA A 214 -8.66 11.41 -13.56
C ALA A 214 -9.34 11.97 -14.81
N LYS A 215 -10.68 11.89 -14.89
CA LYS A 215 -11.47 12.41 -16.02
C LYS A 215 -11.36 13.94 -16.13
N GLU A 216 -11.40 14.67 -15.02
CA GLU A 216 -11.18 16.12 -14.99
C GLU A 216 -9.80 16.53 -15.52
N HIS A 217 -8.81 15.66 -15.37
CA HIS A 217 -7.46 15.83 -15.93
C HIS A 217 -7.30 15.21 -17.33
N GLY A 218 -8.41 14.89 -18.01
CA GLY A 218 -8.42 14.38 -19.38
C GLY A 218 -7.91 12.95 -19.54
N LYS A 219 -7.90 12.15 -18.46
CA LYS A 219 -7.39 10.78 -18.47
C LYS A 219 -8.51 9.78 -18.12
N GLU A 220 -8.69 8.78 -18.98
CA GLU A 220 -9.42 7.58 -18.64
C GLU A 220 -8.45 6.53 -18.08
N MET A 221 -8.81 5.93 -16.94
CA MET A 221 -8.00 4.89 -16.30
C MET A 221 -8.44 3.50 -16.76
N SER A 222 -7.48 2.69 -17.16
CA SER A 222 -7.74 1.27 -17.45
C SER A 222 -8.11 0.50 -16.17
N MET A 223 -8.77 -0.65 -16.32
CA MET A 223 -9.09 -1.52 -15.18
C MET A 223 -7.83 -1.98 -14.44
N LEU A 224 -6.71 -2.16 -15.14
CA LEU A 224 -5.44 -2.50 -14.50
C LEU A 224 -4.92 -1.35 -13.63
N GLU A 225 -4.94 -0.12 -14.14
CA GLU A 225 -4.52 1.07 -13.37
C GLU A 225 -5.40 1.29 -12.15
N LEU A 226 -6.72 1.08 -12.27
CA LEU A 226 -7.64 1.19 -11.14
C LEU A 226 -7.35 0.14 -10.06
N LYS A 227 -7.07 -1.10 -10.44
CA LYS A 227 -6.69 -2.15 -9.48
C LYS A 227 -5.35 -1.88 -8.80
N GLU A 228 -4.35 -1.45 -9.56
CA GLU A 228 -3.03 -1.09 -9.00
C GLU A 228 -3.14 0.13 -8.06
N ALA A 229 -3.94 1.14 -8.42
CA ALA A 229 -4.21 2.28 -7.55
C ALA A 229 -4.97 1.89 -6.28
N ALA A 230 -5.99 1.03 -6.39
CA ALA A 230 -6.73 0.54 -5.23
C ALA A 230 -5.85 -0.26 -4.27
N VAL A 231 -4.98 -1.14 -4.78
CA VAL A 231 -4.00 -1.86 -3.96
C VAL A 231 -3.03 -0.89 -3.29
N GLU A 232 -2.54 0.12 -4.02
CA GLU A 232 -1.64 1.14 -3.46
C GLU A 232 -2.31 2.00 -2.36
N LEU A 233 -3.62 2.24 -2.45
CA LEU A 233 -4.38 2.97 -1.43
C LEU A 233 -4.70 2.12 -0.19
N ILE A 234 -4.79 0.79 -0.35
CA ILE A 234 -5.05 -0.14 0.77
C ILE A 234 -3.75 -0.49 1.50
N PHE A 235 -2.61 -0.52 0.79
CA PHE A 235 -1.27 -0.82 1.30
C PHE A 235 -0.74 0.28 2.24
#